data_AF-A0A355WNR5-F1
#
_entry.id   AF-A0A355WNR5-F1
#
_cell.length_a   1.000
_cell.length_b   1.000
_cell.length_c   1.000
_cell.angle_alpha   90.00
_cell.angle_beta   90.00
_cell.angle_gamma   90.00
#
_symmetry.space_group_name_H-M   'P 1'
#
loop_
_entity.id
_entity.type
_entity.pdbx_description
1 polymer ?
#
loop_
_entity_poly.entity_id
_entity_poly.type
_entity_poly.pdbx_seq_one_letter_code
_entity_poly.pdbx_strand_id
1 'polypeptide(L)'
;NFTVEGSTELAVLLRAGALPAGMDFLEERTIGPELGQDSIDAGKVATIVAFSAVLIFMILSYGLFGVFANIALIINVAMLFALLSVIGATLTLPGIAGIVLTIGMAVDANVLIFERIREELKTSKGPARAIELGYEKAISAIVDANVTTLIAAVILFVMGSGPV
;
A
#
# COMPACT_ATOMS: atom_id res chain seq x y z
N ASN A 1 -16.71 -26.43 41.66
CA ASN A 1 -16.56 -24.96 41.57
C ASN A 1 -16.18 -24.61 40.15
N PHE A 2 -17.13 -24.09 39.37
CA PHE A 2 -16.85 -23.59 38.02
C PHE A 2 -16.47 -22.11 38.12
N THR A 3 -15.40 -21.72 37.42
CA THR A 3 -15.09 -20.30 37.21
C THR A 3 -16.08 -19.70 36.22
N VAL A 4 -16.21 -18.37 36.21
CA VAL A 4 -17.14 -17.67 35.31
C VAL A 4 -16.79 -17.98 33.85
N GLU A 5 -15.50 -17.95 33.49
CA GLU A 5 -15.02 -18.29 32.14
C GLU A 5 -15.35 -19.74 31.74
N GLY A 6 -15.08 -20.72 32.61
CA GLY A 6 -15.38 -22.13 32.31
C GLY A 6 -16.88 -22.41 32.16
N SER A 7 -17.72 -21.66 32.88
CA SER A 7 -19.18 -21.76 32.74
C SER A 7 -19.68 -21.14 31.44
N THR A 8 -19.07 -20.03 31.01
CA THR A 8 -19.38 -19.37 29.73
C THR A 8 -18.95 -20.21 28.54
N GLU A 9 -17.74 -20.78 28.57
CA GLU A 9 -17.22 -21.64 27.51
C GLU A 9 -18.08 -22.91 27.35
N LEU A 10 -18.43 -23.57 28.46
CA LEU A 10 -19.31 -24.74 28.44
C LEU A 10 -20.72 -24.40 27.94
N ALA A 11 -21.26 -23.22 28.28
CA ALA A 11 -22.55 -22.76 27.76
C ALA A 11 -22.51 -22.46 26.26
N VAL A 12 -21.38 -21.95 25.73
CA VAL A 12 -21.15 -21.75 24.31
C VAL A 12 -21.07 -23.09 23.57
N LEU A 13 -20.32 -24.06 24.11
CA LEU A 13 -20.20 -25.40 23.53
C LEU A 13 -21.54 -26.16 23.52
N LEU A 14 -22.32 -26.05 24.61
CA LEU A 14 -23.66 -26.66 24.69
C LEU A 14 -24.67 -25.99 23.74
N ARG A 15 -24.53 -24.68 23.48
CA ARG A 15 -25.34 -23.94 22.50
C ARG A 15 -24.98 -24.25 21.05
N ALA A 16 -23.70 -24.51 20.78
CA ALA A 16 -23.21 -24.85 19.44
C ALA A 16 -23.69 -26.23 18.97
N GLY A 17 -24.08 -27.11 19.90
CA GLY A 17 -24.55 -28.47 19.61
C GLY A 17 -23.40 -29.43 19.27
N ALA A 18 -23.69 -30.73 19.30
CA ALA A 18 -22.70 -31.74 18.94
C ALA A 18 -22.38 -31.67 17.44
N LEU A 19 -21.09 -31.65 17.08
CA LEU A 19 -20.64 -31.64 15.69
C LEU A 19 -21.20 -32.88 14.96
N PRO A 20 -21.87 -32.73 13.79
CA PRO A 20 -22.56 -33.84 13.11
C PRO A 20 -21.62 -34.93 12.56
N ALA A 21 -20.33 -34.64 12.43
CA ALA A 21 -19.30 -35.54 11.93
C ALA A 21 -17.94 -35.15 12.53
N GLY A 22 -16.98 -36.10 12.53
CA GLY A 22 -15.62 -35.85 12.97
C GLY A 22 -14.96 -34.71 12.18
N MET A 23 -14.39 -33.74 12.89
CA MET A 23 -13.60 -32.66 12.30
C MET A 23 -12.16 -33.13 12.15
N ASP A 24 -11.75 -33.44 10.92
CA ASP A 24 -10.33 -33.59 10.60
C ASP A 24 -9.75 -32.20 10.31
N PHE A 25 -8.80 -31.75 11.14
CA PHE A 25 -8.10 -30.50 10.92
C PHE A 25 -7.19 -30.63 9.70
N LEU A 26 -7.60 -30.06 8.56
CA LEU A 26 -6.84 -30.13 7.31
C LEU A 26 -5.61 -29.19 7.31
N GLU A 27 -5.70 -28.03 7.96
CA GLU A 27 -4.58 -27.09 8.10
C GLU A 27 -4.81 -26.19 9.33
N GLU A 28 -3.85 -26.17 10.25
CA GLU A 28 -3.82 -25.26 11.39
C GLU A 28 -2.62 -24.32 11.23
N ARG A 29 -2.88 -23.03 11.01
CA ARG A 29 -1.82 -22.00 11.00
C ARG A 29 -1.82 -21.25 12.31
N THR A 30 -1.03 -21.74 13.26
CA THR A 30 -0.73 -21.01 14.49
C THR A 30 0.35 -19.97 14.20
N ILE A 31 -0.04 -18.71 14.06
CA ILE A 31 0.91 -17.60 13.97
C ILE A 31 1.18 -17.12 15.39
N GLY A 32 2.42 -17.31 15.86
CA GLY A 32 2.87 -16.79 17.15
C GLY A 32 2.84 -15.25 17.16
N PRO A 33 2.42 -14.61 18.27
CA PRO A 33 2.39 -13.14 18.39
C PRO A 33 3.74 -12.48 18.06
N GLU A 34 4.85 -13.15 18.38
CA GLU A 34 6.21 -12.68 18.10
C GLU A 34 6.51 -12.55 16.60
N LEU A 35 6.05 -13.51 15.77
CA LEU A 35 6.25 -13.47 14.31
C LEU A 35 5.47 -12.32 13.65
N GLY A 36 4.30 -11.97 14.19
CA GLY A 36 3.52 -10.83 13.74
C GLY A 36 4.20 -9.50 14.09
N GLN A 37 4.71 -9.38 15.31
CA GLN A 37 5.37 -8.17 15.80
C GLN A 37 6.70 -7.91 15.06
N ASP A 38 7.55 -8.93 14.92
CA ASP A 38 8.82 -8.83 14.19
C ASP A 38 8.60 -8.40 12.73
N SER A 39 7.54 -8.90 12.10
CA SER A 39 7.19 -8.54 10.73
C SER A 39 6.74 -7.09 10.59
N ILE A 40 5.98 -6.58 11.56
CA ILE A 40 5.57 -5.16 11.59
C ILE A 40 6.79 -4.27 11.75
N ASP A 41 7.70 -4.62 12.66
CA ASP A 41 8.86 -3.78 12.94
C ASP A 41 9.88 -3.83 11.79
N ALA A 42 10.11 -5.00 11.19
CA ALA A 42 10.86 -5.11 9.94
C ALA A 42 10.21 -4.30 8.80
N GLY A 43 8.88 -4.35 8.68
CA GLY A 43 8.11 -3.58 7.70
C GLY A 43 8.22 -2.06 7.89
N LYS A 44 8.18 -1.59 9.13
CA LYS A 44 8.41 -0.16 9.46
C LYS A 44 9.81 0.28 9.04
N VAL A 45 10.84 -0.49 9.41
CA VAL A 45 12.23 -0.17 9.05
C VAL A 45 12.40 -0.16 7.54
N ALA A 46 11.89 -1.16 6.82
CA ALA A 46 11.94 -1.22 5.37
C ALA A 46 11.26 -0.01 4.71
N THR A 47 10.08 0.37 5.20
CA THR A 47 9.33 1.52 4.69
C THR A 47 10.09 2.83 4.92
N ILE A 48 10.66 3.04 6.11
CA ILE A 48 11.43 4.25 6.44
C ILE A 48 12.68 4.34 5.56
N VAL A 49 13.40 3.23 5.38
CA VAL A 49 14.60 3.18 4.53
C VAL A 49 14.25 3.45 3.06
N ALA A 50 13.20 2.80 2.54
CA ALA A 50 12.74 3.01 1.16
C ALA A 50 12.28 4.46 0.93
N PHE A 51 11.49 5.01 1.85
CA PHE A 51 11.02 6.39 1.78
C PHE A 51 12.19 7.38 1.81
N SER A 52 13.16 7.18 2.71
CA SER A 52 14.34 8.05 2.81
C SER A 52 15.21 7.97 1.55
N ALA A 53 15.43 6.77 1.00
CA ALA A 53 16.18 6.57 -0.23
C ALA A 53 15.53 7.27 -1.42
N VAL A 54 14.20 7.18 -1.54
CA VAL A 54 13.41 7.89 -2.55
C VAL A 54 13.55 9.40 -2.41
N LEU A 55 13.38 9.96 -1.21
CA LEU A 55 13.49 11.40 -0.98
C LEU A 55 14.88 11.93 -1.40
N ILE A 56 15.93 11.20 -1.04
CA ILE A 56 17.32 11.53 -1.40
C ILE A 56 17.50 11.45 -2.92
N PHE A 57 17.02 10.38 -3.55
CA PHE A 57 17.08 10.21 -5.00
C PHE A 57 16.38 11.36 -5.74
N MET A 58 15.19 11.76 -5.28
CA MET A 58 14.43 12.86 -5.88
C MET A 58 15.15 14.20 -5.78
N ILE A 59 15.75 14.50 -4.63
CA ILE A 59 16.52 15.74 -4.43
C ILE A 59 17.79 15.74 -5.29
N LEU A 60 18.51 14.62 -5.36
CA LEU A 60 19.74 14.50 -6.15
C LEU A 60 19.49 14.58 -7.65
N SER A 61 18.44 13.92 -8.15
CA SER A 61 18.12 13.90 -9.59
C SER A 61 17.45 15.19 -10.08
N TYR A 62 16.59 15.82 -9.28
CA TYR A 62 15.70 16.91 -9.73
C TYR A 62 15.90 18.26 -9.02
N GLY A 63 16.75 18.35 -7.99
CA GLY A 63 17.04 19.60 -7.28
C GLY A 63 15.79 20.25 -6.69
N LEU A 64 15.51 21.51 -7.07
CA LEU A 64 14.34 22.28 -6.60
C LEU A 64 12.99 21.64 -7.00
N PHE A 65 12.89 21.02 -8.18
CA PHE A 65 11.65 20.32 -8.59
C PHE A 65 11.41 19.06 -7.74
N GLY A 66 12.48 18.42 -7.28
CA GLY A 66 12.41 17.29 -6.34
C GLY A 66 11.78 17.68 -4.99
N VAL A 67 11.96 18.92 -4.54
CA VAL A 67 11.33 19.41 -3.30
C VAL A 67 9.80 19.49 -3.44
N PHE A 68 9.31 20.02 -4.56
CA PHE A 68 7.86 20.05 -4.83
C PHE A 68 7.28 18.64 -4.94
N ALA A 69 8.00 17.71 -5.58
CA ALA A 69 7.60 16.31 -5.66
C ALA A 69 7.54 15.65 -4.27
N ASN A 70 8.49 15.94 -3.39
CA ASN A 70 8.51 15.41 -2.02
C ASN A 70 7.32 15.92 -1.20
N ILE A 71 6.92 17.19 -1.36
CA ILE A 71 5.71 17.73 -0.71
C ILE A 71 4.47 16.98 -1.20
N ALA A 72 4.33 16.78 -2.52
CA ALA A 72 3.23 16.02 -3.09
C ALA A 72 3.21 14.57 -2.59
N LEU A 73 4.37 13.93 -2.47
CA LEU A 73 4.51 12.58 -1.93
C LEU A 73 4.07 12.48 -0.47
N ILE A 74 4.48 13.43 0.37
CA ILE A 74 4.08 13.49 1.78
C ILE A 74 2.55 13.62 1.90
N ILE A 75 1.94 14.49 1.10
CA ILE A 75 0.49 14.66 1.07
C ILE A 75 -0.20 13.36 0.61
N ASN A 76 0.34 12.68 -0.42
CA ASN A 76 -0.21 11.42 -0.91
C ASN A 76 -0.18 10.33 0.18
N VAL A 77 0.95 10.17 0.88
CA VAL A 77 1.10 9.22 1.99
C VAL A 77 0.16 9.58 3.15
N ALA A 78 0.03 10.87 3.50
CA ALA A 78 -0.90 11.32 4.53
C ALA A 78 -2.36 11.00 4.18
N MET A 79 -2.76 11.20 2.92
CA MET A 79 -4.10 10.83 2.44
C MET A 79 -4.33 9.32 2.49
N LEU A 80 -3.32 8.51 2.17
CA LEU A 80 -3.39 7.05 2.24
C LEU A 80 -3.66 6.60 3.70
N PHE A 81 -2.91 7.12 4.66
CA PHE A 81 -3.14 6.81 6.08
C PHE A 81 -4.48 7.33 6.59
N ALA A 82 -4.91 8.51 6.16
CA ALA A 82 -6.23 9.04 6.50
C ALA A 82 -7.35 8.11 6.00
N LEU A 83 -7.25 7.60 4.76
CA LEU A 83 -8.22 6.67 4.19
C LEU A 83 -8.24 5.33 4.94
N LEU A 84 -7.07 4.76 5.23
CA LEU A 84 -6.95 3.54 6.05
C LEU A 84 -7.59 3.72 7.43
N SER A 85 -7.37 4.87 8.06
CA SER A 85 -7.94 5.21 9.36
C SER A 85 -9.46 5.35 9.33
N VAL A 86 -10.04 5.85 8.23
CA VAL A 86 -11.50 5.98 8.07
C VAL A 86 -12.16 4.61 7.84
N ILE A 87 -11.51 3.72 7.09
CA ILE A 87 -12.03 2.39 6.77
C ILE A 87 -11.86 1.42 7.95
N GLY A 88 -10.95 1.70 8.88
CA GLY A 88 -10.65 0.82 10.00
C GLY A 88 -9.94 -0.48 9.57
N ALA A 89 -9.24 -0.43 8.43
CA ALA A 89 -8.52 -1.57 7.90
C ALA A 89 -7.32 -1.93 8.78
N THR A 90 -7.15 -3.20 9.11
CA THR A 90 -6.00 -3.69 9.87
C THR A 90 -4.76 -3.72 9.00
N LEU A 91 -3.68 -3.12 9.47
CA LEU A 91 -2.39 -3.14 8.79
C LEU A 91 -1.72 -4.51 8.97
N THR A 92 -1.82 -5.36 7.96
CA THR A 92 -1.15 -6.66 7.90
C THR A 92 0.19 -6.55 7.17
N LEU A 93 0.99 -7.61 7.22
CA LEU A 93 2.29 -7.70 6.52
C LEU A 93 2.15 -7.44 5.01
N PRO A 94 1.18 -8.04 4.28
CA PRO A 94 0.90 -7.67 2.89
C PRO A 94 0.41 -6.23 2.73
N GLY A 95 -0.35 -5.71 3.71
CA GLY A 95 -0.77 -4.30 3.72
C GLY A 95 0.41 -3.34 3.70
N ILE A 96 1.48 -3.62 4.47
CA ILE A 96 2.71 -2.82 4.45
C ILE A 96 3.38 -2.90 3.07
N ALA A 97 3.44 -4.09 2.46
CA ALA A 97 3.98 -4.25 1.11
C ALA A 97 3.16 -3.45 0.07
N GLY A 98 1.84 -3.44 0.18
CA GLY A 98 0.95 -2.64 -0.67
C GLY A 98 1.17 -1.12 -0.52
N ILE A 99 1.44 -0.64 0.69
CA ILE A 99 1.80 0.76 0.94
C ILE A 99 3.12 1.10 0.25
N VAL A 100 4.15 0.26 0.39
CA VAL A 100 5.45 0.49 -0.26
C VAL A 100 5.31 0.50 -1.78
N LEU A 101 4.51 -0.40 -2.35
CA LEU A 101 4.20 -0.42 -3.79
C LEU A 101 3.53 0.88 -4.24
N THR A 102 2.52 1.34 -3.49
CA THR A 102 1.79 2.58 -3.80
C THR A 102 2.70 3.81 -3.75
N ILE A 103 3.60 3.87 -2.76
CA ILE A 103 4.61 4.94 -2.66
C ILE A 103 5.53 4.90 -3.88
N GLY A 104 6.03 3.72 -4.28
CA GLY A 104 6.89 3.57 -5.45
C GLY A 104 6.22 4.06 -6.74
N MET A 105 4.97 3.66 -6.97
CA MET A 105 4.19 4.12 -8.12
C MET A 105 3.90 5.63 -8.09
N ALA A 106 3.61 6.19 -6.91
CA ALA A 106 3.38 7.62 -6.77
C ALA A 106 4.63 8.45 -7.13
N VAL A 107 5.81 7.94 -6.77
CA VAL A 107 7.10 8.57 -7.11
C VAL A 107 7.35 8.46 -8.61
N ASP A 108 7.19 7.27 -9.19
CA ASP A 108 7.38 7.02 -10.62
C ASP A 108 6.51 7.93 -11.48
N ALA A 109 5.22 8.06 -11.14
CA ALA A 109 4.29 8.95 -11.83
C ALA A 109 4.74 10.42 -11.79
N ASN A 110 5.20 10.90 -10.62
CA ASN A 110 5.71 12.25 -10.48
C ASN A 110 6.98 12.47 -11.31
N VAL A 111 7.90 11.51 -11.29
CA VAL A 111 9.14 11.53 -12.06
C VAL A 111 8.83 11.57 -13.57
N LEU A 112 7.94 10.71 -14.05
CA LEU A 112 7.54 10.64 -15.46
C LEU A 112 7.01 11.99 -15.97
N ILE A 113 6.17 12.67 -15.19
CA ILE A 113 5.66 14.00 -15.54
C ILE A 113 6.82 14.99 -15.67
N PHE A 114 7.72 15.04 -14.69
CA PHE A 114 8.85 15.98 -14.71
C PHE A 114 9.81 15.72 -15.86
N GLU A 115 10.13 14.46 -16.14
CA GLU A 115 10.96 14.11 -17.29
C GLU A 115 10.29 14.50 -18.60
N ARG A 116 8.98 14.24 -18.75
CA ARG A 116 8.27 14.58 -19.97
C ARG A 116 8.17 16.09 -20.17
N ILE A 117 7.90 16.86 -19.12
CA ILE A 117 7.94 18.33 -19.16
C ILE A 117 9.34 18.81 -19.55
N ARG A 118 10.41 18.22 -19.00
CA ARG A 118 11.80 18.61 -19.32
C ARG A 118 12.18 18.29 -20.76
N GLU A 119 11.69 17.19 -21.31
CA GLU A 119 11.89 16.79 -22.70
C GLU A 119 11.15 17.71 -23.66
N GLU A 120 9.89 18.03 -23.34
CA GLU A 120 9.09 18.98 -24.12
C GLU A 120 9.64 20.40 -24.00
N LEU A 121 10.24 20.80 -22.86
CA LEU A 121 10.91 22.11 -22.71
C LEU A 121 12.10 22.28 -23.65
N LYS A 122 12.80 21.19 -24.00
CA LYS A 122 13.92 21.23 -24.97
C LYS A 122 13.43 21.34 -26.42
N THR A 123 12.22 20.88 -26.69
CA THR A 123 11.67 20.73 -28.05
C THR A 123 10.65 21.84 -28.38
N SER A 124 9.97 22.39 -27.37
CA SER A 124 8.94 23.42 -27.46
C SER A 124 9.51 24.82 -27.35
N LYS A 125 8.95 25.79 -28.10
CA LYS A 125 9.35 27.21 -28.05
C LYS A 125 8.81 28.01 -26.85
N GLY A 126 8.29 27.35 -25.80
CA GLY A 126 7.79 28.08 -24.62
C GLY A 126 7.45 27.20 -23.40
N PRO A 127 7.70 27.68 -22.18
CA PRO A 127 7.55 26.90 -20.95
C PRO A 127 6.11 26.47 -20.64
N ALA A 128 5.12 27.31 -20.94
CA ALA A 128 3.71 26.98 -20.72
C ALA A 128 3.24 25.81 -21.62
N ARG A 129 3.62 25.83 -22.90
CA ARG A 129 3.27 24.79 -23.88
C ARG A 129 3.90 23.44 -23.55
N ALA A 130 5.14 23.47 -23.04
CA ALA A 130 5.85 22.25 -22.63
C ALA A 130 5.21 21.58 -21.41
N ILE A 131 4.69 22.36 -20.46
CA ILE A 131 3.97 21.83 -19.29
C ILE A 131 2.66 21.17 -19.75
N GLU A 132 1.90 21.84 -20.62
CA GLU A 132 0.62 21.33 -21.15
C GLU A 132 0.81 20.00 -21.90
N LEU A 133 1.75 19.95 -22.84
CA LEU A 133 2.08 18.73 -23.59
C LEU A 133 2.69 17.63 -22.72
N GLY A 134 3.50 18.01 -21.73
CA GLY A 134 4.09 17.10 -20.76
C GLY A 134 3.01 16.39 -19.94
N TYR A 135 2.03 17.15 -19.43
CA TYR A 135 0.90 16.60 -18.69
C TYR A 135 -0.02 15.75 -19.58
N GLU A 136 -0.37 16.21 -20.78
CA GLU A 136 -1.24 15.47 -21.70
C GLU A 136 -0.69 14.07 -22.00
N LYS A 137 0.62 13.98 -22.27
CA LYS A 137 1.28 12.69 -22.57
C LYS A 137 1.54 11.84 -21.33
N ALA A 138 1.93 12.46 -20.21
CA ALA A 138 2.22 11.72 -18.99
C ALA A 138 0.95 11.18 -18.32
N ILE A 139 -0.16 11.92 -18.35
CA ILE A 139 -1.44 11.48 -17.77
C ILE A 139 -1.90 10.16 -18.39
N SER A 140 -1.79 9.99 -19.70
CA SER A 140 -2.21 8.74 -20.35
C SER A 140 -1.45 7.53 -19.80
N ALA A 141 -0.13 7.64 -19.61
CA ALA A 141 0.70 6.57 -19.07
C ALA A 141 0.40 6.31 -17.58
N ILE A 142 0.18 7.36 -16.79
CA ILE A 142 -0.14 7.25 -15.36
C ILE A 142 -1.50 6.59 -15.14
N VAL A 143 -2.49 6.96 -15.96
CA VAL A 143 -3.82 6.35 -15.89
C VAL A 143 -3.73 4.87 -16.23
N ASP A 144 -3.01 4.50 -17.29
CA ASP A 144 -2.85 3.10 -17.70
C ASP A 144 -2.19 2.23 -16.62
N ALA A 145 -1.11 2.73 -16.00
CA ALA A 145 -0.42 2.05 -14.91
C ALA A 145 -1.31 1.85 -13.66
N ASN A 146 -2.07 2.89 -13.27
CA ASN A 146 -2.97 2.82 -12.13
C ASN A 146 -4.19 1.92 -12.41
N VAL A 147 -4.74 1.96 -13.63
CA VAL A 147 -5.85 1.09 -14.04
C VAL A 147 -5.41 -0.37 -14.01
N THR A 148 -4.23 -0.69 -14.53
CA THR A 148 -3.67 -2.05 -14.48
C THR A 148 -3.50 -2.52 -13.03
N THR A 149 -2.98 -1.65 -12.15
CA THR A 149 -2.80 -1.96 -10.73
C THR A 149 -4.15 -2.17 -10.03
N LEU A 150 -5.15 -1.35 -10.35
CA LEU A 150 -6.50 -1.49 -9.82
C LEU A 150 -7.17 -2.79 -10.25
N ILE A 151 -7.03 -3.17 -11.52
CA ILE A 151 -7.55 -4.45 -12.04
C ILE A 151 -6.89 -5.61 -11.29
N ALA A 152 -5.57 -5.59 -11.12
CA ALA A 152 -4.85 -6.61 -10.37
C ALA A 152 -5.32 -6.67 -8.90
N ALA A 153 -5.48 -5.52 -8.25
CA ALA A 153 -5.96 -5.44 -6.87
C ALA A 153 -7.39 -6.00 -6.72
N VAL A 154 -8.29 -5.72 -7.67
CA VAL A 154 -9.66 -6.26 -7.67
C VAL A 154 -9.66 -7.77 -7.86
N ILE A 155 -8.83 -8.29 -8.78
CA ILE A 155 -8.70 -9.74 -9.00
C ILE A 155 -8.16 -10.42 -7.74
N LEU A 156 -7.11 -9.87 -7.13
CA LEU A 156 -6.55 -10.39 -5.88
C LEU A 156 -7.55 -10.31 -4.72
N PHE A 157 -8.36 -9.25 -4.65
CA PHE A 157 -9.38 -9.10 -3.63
C PHE A 157 -10.50 -10.14 -3.76
N VAL A 158 -10.93 -10.46 -4.99
CA VAL A 158 -12.02 -11.43 -5.24
C VAL A 158 -11.52 -12.88 -5.19
N MET A 159 -10.31 -13.15 -5.66
CA MET A 159 -9.77 -14.51 -5.79
C MET A 159 -8.78 -14.89 -4.69
N GLY A 160 -8.27 -13.94 -3.91
CA GLY A 160 -7.30 -14.18 -2.85
C GLY A 160 -7.94 -14.82 -1.62
N SER A 161 -7.50 -16.02 -1.27
CA SER A 161 -7.82 -16.66 0.01
C SER A 161 -6.72 -16.38 1.04
N GLY A 162 -7.05 -15.61 2.08
CA GLY A 162 -6.11 -15.26 3.16
C GLY A 162 -5.38 -13.91 2.95
N PRO A 163 -4.33 -13.61 3.74
CA PRO A 163 -3.62 -12.35 3.65
C PRO A 163 -2.77 -12.31 2.38
N VAL A 164 -3.36 -11.80 1.30
CA VAL A 164 -2.67 -11.34 0.09
C VAL A 164 -2.56 -9.84 0.07
#